data_AF-A0A2D6RI05-F1
#
_entry.id   AF-A0A2D6RI05-F1
#
_cell.length_a   1.000
_cell.length_b   1.000
_cell.length_c   1.000
_cell.angle_alpha   90.00
_cell.angle_beta   90.00
_cell.angle_gamma   90.00
#
_symmetry.space_group_name_H-M   'P 1'
#
loop_
_entity.id
_entity.type
_entity.pdbx_description
1 polymer ?
#
loop_
_entity_poly.entity_id
_entity_poly.type
_entity_poly.pdbx_seq_one_letter_code
_entity_poly.pdbx_strand_id
1 'polypeptide(L)'
;PKSIDANTSSSPDPLNTNNEIEKQTEQLSSDIEMNKELMAKNCEAAKVNIKVLGGYEKVLLKQADGTERLLTPEEKQAQLELSQQQLKDFCPE
;
A
#
# COMPACT_ATOMS: atom_id res chain seq x y z
N PRO A 1 -29.52 -41.48 -38.32
CA PRO A 1 -28.12 -41.10 -38.66
C PRO A 1 -28.02 -39.66 -39.19
N LYS A 2 -27.41 -38.77 -38.39
CA LYS A 2 -26.80 -37.47 -38.75
C LYS A 2 -26.42 -36.80 -37.41
N SER A 3 -25.20 -37.05 -36.95
CA SER A 3 -24.02 -36.18 -37.07
C SER A 3 -23.99 -35.15 -35.95
N ILE A 4 -23.18 -35.46 -34.93
CA ILE A 4 -22.77 -34.58 -33.84
C ILE A 4 -21.54 -33.85 -34.36
N ASP A 5 -21.67 -32.55 -34.66
CA ASP A 5 -20.53 -31.74 -35.06
C ASP A 5 -19.64 -31.45 -33.85
N ALA A 6 -18.35 -31.65 -34.09
CA ALA A 6 -17.27 -31.64 -33.13
C ALA A 6 -17.19 -30.30 -32.37
N ASN A 7 -17.11 -30.40 -31.05
CA ASN A 7 -16.76 -29.30 -30.18
C ASN A 7 -15.32 -28.87 -30.49
N THR A 8 -15.17 -27.75 -31.18
CA THR A 8 -13.90 -27.14 -31.57
C THR A 8 -13.05 -26.86 -30.33
N SER A 9 -12.06 -27.72 -30.10
CA SER A 9 -10.92 -27.45 -29.22
C SER A 9 -10.06 -26.37 -29.87
N SER A 10 -10.40 -25.10 -29.64
CA SER A 10 -9.53 -23.99 -30.01
C SER A 10 -8.40 -23.92 -28.99
N SER A 11 -7.24 -24.47 -29.36
CA SER A 11 -6.00 -24.22 -28.63
C SER A 11 -5.72 -22.71 -28.64
N PRO A 12 -5.32 -22.10 -27.51
CA PRO A 12 -5.05 -20.67 -27.45
C PRO A 12 -3.91 -20.32 -28.41
N ASP A 13 -4.12 -19.26 -29.19
CA ASP A 13 -3.16 -18.78 -30.18
C ASP A 13 -1.90 -18.28 -29.45
N PRO A 14 -0.71 -18.88 -29.68
CA PRO A 14 0.49 -18.58 -28.87
C PRO A 14 0.93 -17.12 -28.95
N LEU A 15 0.59 -16.40 -30.03
CA LEU A 15 0.81 -14.95 -30.16
C LEU A 15 -0.05 -14.11 -29.21
N ASN A 16 -1.28 -14.52 -28.92
CA ASN A 16 -2.15 -13.82 -27.98
C ASN A 16 -1.68 -14.03 -26.53
N THR A 17 -1.25 -15.24 -26.21
CA THR A 17 -0.72 -15.58 -24.88
C THR A 17 0.57 -14.83 -24.55
N ASN A 18 1.48 -14.65 -25.52
CA ASN A 18 2.72 -13.90 -25.28
C ASN A 18 2.48 -12.41 -25.00
N ASN A 19 1.57 -11.77 -25.75
CA ASN A 19 1.22 -10.37 -25.53
C ASN A 19 0.53 -10.14 -24.16
N GLU A 20 -0.29 -11.10 -23.72
CA GLU A 20 -0.91 -11.05 -22.38
C GLU A 20 0.10 -11.23 -21.26
N ILE A 21 1.11 -12.09 -21.43
CA ILE A 21 2.20 -12.29 -20.46
C ILE A 21 3.09 -11.04 -20.36
N GLU A 22 3.45 -10.42 -21.48
CA GLU A 22 4.25 -9.19 -21.49
C GLU A 22 3.52 -8.06 -20.76
N LYS A 23 2.24 -7.84 -21.07
CA LYS A 23 1.41 -6.83 -20.39
C LYS A 23 1.27 -7.09 -18.89
N GLN A 24 1.09 -8.35 -18.47
CA GLN A 24 1.02 -8.71 -17.05
C GLN A 24 2.36 -8.50 -16.35
N THR A 25 3.47 -8.78 -17.04
CA THR A 25 4.82 -8.57 -16.51
C THR A 25 5.11 -7.09 -16.31
N GLU A 26 4.74 -6.26 -17.29
CA GLU A 26 4.86 -4.80 -17.18
C GLU A 26 4.00 -4.26 -16.03
N GLN A 27 2.74 -4.68 -15.91
CA GLN A 27 1.86 -4.26 -14.83
C GLN A 27 2.42 -4.65 -13.45
N LEU A 28 2.85 -5.90 -13.29
CA LEU A 28 3.46 -6.37 -12.04
C LEU A 28 4.72 -5.57 -11.69
N SER A 29 5.54 -5.23 -12.68
CA SER A 29 6.74 -4.42 -12.47
C SER A 29 6.39 -3.00 -11.98
N SER A 30 5.36 -2.39 -12.56
CA SER A 30 4.85 -1.08 -12.14
C SER A 30 4.26 -1.12 -10.73
N ASP A 31 3.49 -2.16 -10.41
CA ASP A 31 2.89 -2.32 -9.08
C ASP A 31 3.96 -2.53 -8.00
N ILE A 32 5.00 -3.30 -8.29
CA ILE A 32 6.15 -3.50 -7.38
C ILE A 32 6.83 -2.16 -7.10
N GLU A 33 7.07 -1.34 -8.13
CA GLU A 33 7.76 -0.07 -7.96
C GLU A 33 6.91 0.94 -7.17
N MET A 34 5.61 1.02 -7.47
CA MET A 34 4.67 1.85 -6.71
C MET A 34 4.60 1.42 -5.24
N ASN A 35 4.63 0.11 -4.97
CA ASN A 35 4.59 -0.40 -3.62
C ASN A 35 5.88 -0.07 -2.84
N LYS A 36 7.06 -0.14 -3.48
CA LYS A 36 8.31 0.31 -2.85
C LYS A 36 8.27 1.80 -2.48
N GLU A 37 7.79 2.64 -3.38
CA GLU A 37 7.67 4.09 -3.11
C GLU A 37 6.70 4.36 -1.95
N LEU A 38 5.57 3.65 -1.91
CA LEU A 38 4.60 3.75 -0.83
C LEU A 38 5.19 3.30 0.52
N MET A 39 5.93 2.20 0.54
CA MET A 39 6.64 1.71 1.72
C MET A 39 7.64 2.75 2.24
N ALA A 40 8.44 3.35 1.35
CA ALA A 40 9.38 4.40 1.72
C ALA A 40 8.67 5.64 2.31
N LYS A 41 7.57 6.09 1.70
CA LYS A 41 6.78 7.22 2.22
C LYS A 41 6.16 6.91 3.59
N ASN A 42 5.65 5.71 3.78
CA ASN A 42 5.08 5.29 5.06
C ASN A 42 6.15 5.17 6.15
N CYS A 43 7.35 4.69 5.81
CA CYS A 43 8.50 4.69 6.72
C CYS A 43 8.87 6.11 7.17
N GLU A 44 8.98 7.06 6.25
CA GLU A 44 9.29 8.46 6.59
C GLU A 44 8.18 9.11 7.42
N ALA A 45 6.91 8.84 7.10
CA ALA A 45 5.78 9.30 7.91
C ALA A 45 5.84 8.75 9.35
N ALA A 46 6.16 7.45 9.52
CA ALA A 46 6.31 6.84 10.84
C ALA A 46 7.42 7.50 11.66
N LYS A 47 8.60 7.75 11.04
CA LYS A 47 9.72 8.47 11.70
C LYS A 47 9.31 9.87 12.15
N VAL A 48 8.63 10.62 11.28
CA VAL A 48 8.16 11.98 11.60
C VAL A 48 7.13 11.95 12.73
N ASN A 49 6.18 11.01 12.69
CA ASN A 49 5.16 10.86 13.72
C ASN A 49 5.79 10.57 15.08
N ILE A 50 6.74 9.64 15.16
CA ILE A 50 7.48 9.35 16.41
C ILE A 50 8.19 10.61 16.93
N LYS A 51 8.85 11.36 16.05
CA LYS A 51 9.56 12.59 16.44
C LYS A 51 8.60 13.64 16.99
N VAL A 52 7.45 13.85 16.35
CA VAL A 52 6.44 14.84 16.78
C VAL A 52 5.81 14.40 18.10
N LEU A 53 5.33 13.17 18.17
CA LEU A 53 4.62 12.65 19.34
C LEU A 53 5.56 12.48 20.54
N GLY A 54 6.82 12.08 20.33
CA GLY A 54 7.80 11.95 21.41
C GLY A 54 8.46 13.27 21.82
N GLY A 55 8.55 14.25 20.91
CA GLY A 55 9.35 15.46 21.09
C GLY A 55 8.58 16.68 21.60
N TYR A 56 7.28 16.78 21.34
CA TYR A 56 6.47 17.93 21.76
C TYR A 56 5.55 17.57 22.92
N GLU A 57 5.41 18.46 23.90
CA GLU A 57 4.48 18.25 25.03
C GLU A 57 3.03 18.18 24.54
N LYS A 58 2.63 19.12 23.68
CA LYS A 58 1.28 19.25 23.12
C LYS A 58 1.32 19.10 21.60
N VAL A 59 0.36 18.36 21.06
CA VAL A 59 0.23 18.10 19.62
C VAL A 59 -1.17 18.51 19.18
N LEU A 60 -1.27 19.33 18.14
CA LEU A 60 -2.52 19.74 17.54
C LEU A 60 -2.97 18.71 16.49
N LEU A 61 -4.16 18.16 16.66
CA LEU A 61 -4.83 17.32 15.70
C LEU A 61 -5.81 18.17 14.89
N LYS A 62 -5.61 18.19 13.57
CA LYS A 62 -6.58 18.75 12.62
C LYS A 62 -7.50 17.64 12.13
N GLN A 63 -8.79 17.82 12.34
CA GLN A 63 -9.83 16.86 11.97
C GLN A 63 -10.30 17.09 10.54
N ALA A 64 -11.01 16.10 9.97
CA ALA A 64 -11.47 16.14 8.58
C ALA A 64 -12.50 17.25 8.32
N ASP A 65 -13.25 17.66 9.33
CA ASP A 65 -14.18 18.80 9.29
C ASP A 65 -13.47 20.17 9.37
N GLY A 66 -12.13 20.18 9.44
CA GLY A 66 -11.32 21.38 9.54
C GLY A 66 -11.17 21.92 10.95
N THR A 67 -11.81 21.31 11.96
CA THR A 67 -11.63 21.68 13.36
C THR A 67 -10.27 21.22 13.88
N GLU A 68 -9.80 21.89 14.93
CA GLU A 68 -8.50 21.65 15.53
C GLU A 68 -8.65 21.46 17.03
N ARG A 69 -8.01 20.43 17.57
CA ARG A 69 -7.97 20.16 19.01
C ARG A 69 -6.62 19.59 19.42
N LEU A 70 -6.26 19.70 20.69
CA LEU A 70 -5.09 18.99 21.20
C LEU A 70 -5.39 17.50 21.34
N LEU A 71 -4.36 16.68 21.09
CA LEU A 71 -4.39 15.29 21.51
C LEU A 71 -4.38 15.19 23.03
N THR A 72 -5.17 14.27 23.59
CA THR A 72 -5.02 13.90 24.99
C THR A 72 -3.73 13.10 25.19
N PRO A 73 -3.23 12.96 26.44
CA PRO A 73 -2.08 12.12 26.72
C PRO A 73 -2.25 10.67 26.24
N GLU A 74 -3.44 10.10 26.40
CA GLU A 74 -3.77 8.73 26.00
C GLU A 74 -3.76 8.56 24.48
N GLU A 75 -4.36 9.50 23.75
CA GLU A 75 -4.36 9.48 22.27
C GLU A 75 -2.95 9.65 21.71
N LYS A 76 -2.16 10.53 22.31
CA LYS A 76 -0.77 10.76 21.93
C LYS A 76 0.06 9.49 22.12
N GLN A 77 -0.13 8.79 23.25
CA GLN A 77 0.55 7.54 23.53
C GLN A 77 0.13 6.43 22.55
N ALA A 78 -1.16 6.28 22.29
CA ALA A 78 -1.68 5.30 21.32
C ALA A 78 -1.14 5.56 19.90
N GLN A 79 -1.10 6.83 19.47
CA GLN A 79 -0.55 7.21 18.17
C GLN A 79 0.97 6.95 18.10
N LEU A 80 1.68 7.14 19.21
CA LEU A 80 3.12 6.86 19.28
C LEU A 80 3.40 5.36 19.14
N GLU A 81 2.64 4.51 19.83
CA GLU A 81 2.73 3.04 19.73
C GLU A 81 2.42 2.56 18.31
N LEU A 82 1.35 3.09 17.70
CA LEU A 82 1.03 2.80 16.31
C LEU A 82 2.17 3.21 15.36
N SER A 83 2.77 4.38 15.57
CA SER A 83 3.85 4.87 14.73
C SER A 83 5.12 4.02 14.88
N GLN A 84 5.40 3.51 16.08
CA GLN A 84 6.49 2.55 16.31
C GLN A 84 6.24 1.22 15.61
N GLN A 85 5.00 0.75 15.56
CA GLN A 85 4.65 -0.45 14.80
C GLN A 85 4.83 -0.22 13.30
N GLN A 86 4.32 0.90 12.77
CA GLN A 86 4.49 1.29 11.37
C GLN A 86 5.97 1.42 10.96
N LEU A 87 6.83 1.88 11.87
CA LEU A 87 8.27 1.92 11.63
C LEU A 87 8.82 0.52 11.37
N LYS A 88 8.42 -0.48 12.16
CA LYS A 88 8.85 -1.88 11.98
C LYS A 88 8.31 -2.50 10.69
N ASP A 89 7.06 -2.15 10.33
CA ASP A 89 6.38 -2.75 9.19
C ASP A 89 6.86 -2.16 7.85
N PHE A 90 7.23 -0.88 7.83
CA PHE A 90 7.49 -0.15 6.58
C PHE A 90 8.94 0.27 6.38
N CYS A 91 9.77 0.32 7.43
CA CYS A 91 11.18 0.64 7.29
C CYS A 91 12.00 -0.66 7.18
N PRO A 92 12.63 -0.93 6.01
CA PRO A 92 13.61 -2.00 5.91
C PRO A 92 14.79 -1.74 6.86
N GLU A 93 15.37 -2.81 7.42
CA GLU A 93 16.60 -2.77 8.24
C GLU A 93 17.81 -2.20 7.49
#